data_AF-A0A948AX97-F1
#
_entry.id   AF-A0A948AX97-F1
#
_cell.length_a   1.000
_cell.length_b   1.000
_cell.length_c   1.000
_cell.angle_alpha   90.00
_cell.angle_beta   90.00
_cell.angle_gamma   90.00
#
_symmetry.space_group_name_H-M   'P 1'
#
loop_
_entity.id
_entity.type
_entity.pdbx_description
1 polymer ?
#
loop_
_entity_poly.entity_id
_entity_poly.type
_entity_poly.pdbx_seq_one_letter_code
_entity_poly.pdbx_strand_id
1 'polypeptide(L)'
;MPSKQLQQDIILLITAIFSVITLGAIIFHFLEGWTVVDAFYFVTMTATTVGYGDLVPSSPVSKVITILYALSIVPFVLYAFTAVAKSQIEKVYTKVHHLERKQKEQEEEIDAAERKLRRQKTLIKQQEEELDEQQANVKKQLKAIHEQEKELEEHDREIESQKRRMREQAKINKEQETEITEHDKELEVVENIMEKALDK
;
A
#
# COMPACT_ATOMS: atom_id res chain seq x y z
N MET A 1 26.16 -9.28 27.19
CA MET A 1 26.49 -7.89 27.59
C MET A 1 27.92 -7.83 28.16
N PRO A 2 28.95 -7.71 27.31
CA PRO A 2 30.33 -7.39 27.72
C PRO A 2 30.68 -5.89 27.63
N SER A 3 29.73 -5.02 27.24
CA SER A 3 30.00 -3.59 26.97
C SER A 3 30.52 -2.83 28.19
N LYS A 4 30.05 -3.16 29.41
CA LYS A 4 30.55 -2.53 30.65
C LYS A 4 31.98 -2.94 30.97
N GLN A 5 32.34 -4.20 30.73
CA GLN A 5 33.72 -4.70 30.94
C GLN A 5 34.68 -4.05 29.94
N LEU A 6 34.30 -4.01 28.64
CA LEU A 6 35.09 -3.33 27.61
C LEU A 6 35.28 -1.83 27.91
N GLN A 7 34.23 -1.16 28.40
CA GLN A 7 34.32 0.25 28.79
C GLN A 7 35.27 0.44 29.98
N GLN A 8 35.23 -0.44 30.99
CA GLN A 8 36.14 -0.41 32.12
C GLN A 8 37.59 -0.65 31.70
N ASP A 9 37.82 -1.61 30.80
CA ASP A 9 39.15 -1.91 30.27
C ASP A 9 39.72 -0.72 29.50
N ILE A 10 38.91 -0.04 28.66
CA ILE A 10 39.34 1.17 27.94
C ILE A 10 39.69 2.30 28.92
N ILE A 11 38.88 2.52 29.96
CA ILE A 11 39.16 3.56 30.97
C ILE A 11 40.47 3.25 31.72
N LEU A 12 40.68 1.98 32.07
CA LEU A 12 41.90 1.53 32.72
C LEU A 12 43.12 1.73 31.81
N LEU A 13 43.02 1.39 30.52
CA LEU A 13 44.07 1.60 29.54
C LEU A 13 44.43 3.09 29.38
N ILE A 14 43.44 3.98 29.27
CA ILE A 14 43.66 5.43 29.16
C ILE A 14 44.35 5.96 30.42
N THR A 15 43.89 5.52 31.60
CA THR A 15 44.48 5.91 32.88
C THR A 15 45.94 5.44 33.00
N ALA A 16 46.23 4.21 32.55
CA ALA A 16 47.58 3.67 32.53
C ALA A 16 48.50 4.38 31.51
N ILE A 17 48.00 4.76 30.33
CA ILE A 17 48.77 5.57 29.38
C ILE A 17 49.11 6.93 29.99
N PHE A 18 48.14 7.59 30.62
CA PHE A 18 48.35 8.89 31.25
C PHE A 18 49.36 8.81 32.40
N SER A 19 49.31 7.75 33.21
CA SER A 19 50.28 7.56 34.30
C SER A 19 51.70 7.31 33.78
N VAL A 20 51.85 6.52 32.71
CA VAL A 20 53.16 6.26 32.08
C VAL A 20 53.73 7.53 31.43
N ILE A 21 52.91 8.34 30.75
CA ILE A 21 53.33 9.63 30.19
C ILE A 21 53.78 10.56 31.32
N THR A 22 53.01 10.67 32.41
CA THR A 22 53.35 11.52 33.55
C THR A 22 54.65 11.07 34.22
N LEU A 23 54.81 9.76 34.43
CA LEU A 23 56.04 9.19 34.99
C LEU A 23 57.24 9.44 34.08
N GLY A 24 57.07 9.25 32.77
CA GLY A 24 58.10 9.57 31.78
C GLY A 24 58.51 11.03 31.85
N ALA A 25 57.55 11.96 31.88
CA ALA A 25 57.81 13.39 31.97
C ALA A 25 58.63 13.74 33.22
N ILE A 26 58.30 13.13 34.37
CA ILE A 26 59.07 13.31 35.61
C ILE A 26 60.50 12.78 35.45
N ILE A 27 60.67 11.57 34.88
CA ILE A 27 61.99 10.97 34.66
C ILE A 27 62.87 11.86 33.77
N PHE A 28 62.35 12.29 32.62
CA PHE A 28 63.12 13.12 31.68
C PHE A 28 63.35 14.55 32.17
N HIS A 29 62.44 15.10 32.98
CA HIS A 29 62.66 16.37 33.68
C HIS A 29 63.93 16.32 34.54
N PHE A 30 64.11 15.25 35.33
CA PHE A 30 65.29 15.10 36.18
C PHE A 30 66.55 14.66 35.44
N LEU A 31 66.43 13.81 34.42
CA LEU A 31 67.59 13.28 33.68
C LEU A 31 68.22 14.28 32.72
N GLU A 32 67.40 15.11 32.06
CA GLU A 32 67.88 16.07 31.05
C GLU A 32 67.82 17.54 31.53
N GLY A 33 67.21 17.80 32.69
CA GLY A 33 67.05 19.16 33.20
C GLY A 33 66.08 20.03 32.37
N TRP A 34 65.29 19.41 31.50
CA TRP A 34 64.25 20.09 30.71
C TRP A 34 63.15 20.65 31.59
N THR A 35 62.40 21.64 31.12
CA THR A 35 61.19 22.05 31.84
C THR A 35 60.18 20.90 31.88
N VAL A 36 59.25 20.91 32.85
CA VAL A 36 58.19 19.88 32.92
C VAL A 36 57.38 19.82 31.63
N VAL A 37 57.17 20.96 30.97
CA VAL A 37 56.44 21.06 29.70
C VAL A 37 57.23 20.42 28.57
N ASP A 38 58.53 20.72 28.45
CA ASP A 38 59.41 20.14 27.42
C ASP A 38 59.55 18.62 27.60
N ALA A 39 59.69 18.16 28.84
CA ALA A 39 59.74 16.73 29.15
C ALA A 39 58.42 16.04 28.82
N PHE A 40 57.27 16.63 29.17
CA PHE A 40 55.95 16.11 28.81
C PHE A 40 55.75 16.06 27.29
N TYR A 41 56.20 17.10 26.58
CA TYR A 41 56.17 17.15 25.12
C TYR A 41 57.02 16.03 24.52
N PHE A 42 58.27 15.85 24.96
CA PHE A 42 59.16 14.79 24.46
C PHE A 42 58.56 13.39 24.64
N VAL A 43 58.04 13.07 25.84
CA VAL A 43 57.49 11.74 26.10
C VAL A 43 56.17 11.49 25.36
N THR A 44 55.40 12.55 25.10
CA THR A 44 54.18 12.47 24.27
C THR A 44 54.54 12.25 22.81
N MET A 45 55.48 13.01 22.25
CA MET A 45 55.94 12.85 20.86
C MET A 45 56.58 11.49 20.60
N THR A 46 57.26 10.95 21.61
CA THR A 46 57.81 9.59 21.58
C THR A 46 56.69 8.55 21.62
N ALA A 47 55.69 8.72 22.48
CA ALA A 47 54.55 7.80 22.60
C ALA A 47 53.67 7.77 21.34
N THR A 48 53.48 8.91 20.68
CA THR A 48 52.75 9.01 19.41
C THR A 48 53.59 8.64 18.20
N THR A 49 54.88 8.32 18.37
CA THR A 49 55.85 8.02 17.31
C THR A 49 56.03 9.16 16.29
N VAL A 50 55.67 10.40 16.67
CA VAL A 50 55.87 11.59 15.81
C VAL A 50 57.33 12.00 15.80
N GLY A 51 57.95 12.12 16.99
CA GLY A 51 59.39 12.28 17.17
C GLY A 51 60.05 13.36 16.31
N TYR A 52 59.66 14.64 16.45
CA TYR A 52 60.22 15.75 15.67
C TYR A 52 61.74 15.91 15.77
N GLY A 53 62.34 15.46 16.88
CA GLY A 53 63.80 15.46 17.06
C GLY A 53 64.38 16.81 17.49
N ASP A 54 63.53 17.75 17.89
CA ASP A 54 63.86 19.03 18.48
C ASP A 54 64.38 18.91 19.93
N LEU A 55 63.82 17.95 20.69
CA LEU A 55 64.36 17.50 21.97
C LEU A 55 64.90 16.08 21.84
N VAL A 56 66.18 15.91 22.17
CA VAL A 56 66.86 14.61 22.11
C VAL A 56 67.66 14.36 23.39
N PRO A 57 67.60 13.14 23.96
CA PRO A 57 68.36 12.81 25.15
C PRO A 57 69.86 12.94 24.88
N SER A 58 70.55 13.69 25.74
CA SER A 58 71.96 14.05 25.56
C SER A 58 72.90 12.97 26.11
N SER A 59 72.54 12.35 27.24
CA SER A 59 73.36 11.36 27.93
C SER A 59 73.17 9.92 27.41
N PRO A 60 74.17 9.03 27.54
CA PRO A 60 73.99 7.61 27.23
C PRO A 60 72.89 6.94 28.05
N VAL A 61 72.73 7.33 29.32
CA VAL A 61 71.74 6.75 30.24
C VAL A 61 70.32 7.10 29.80
N SER A 62 70.06 8.37 29.53
CA SER A 62 68.75 8.84 29.07
C SER A 62 68.37 8.30 27.69
N LYS A 63 69.35 8.06 26.80
CA LYS A 63 69.13 7.35 25.52
C LYS A 63 68.63 5.93 25.74
N VAL A 64 69.28 5.16 26.64
CA VAL A 64 68.81 3.80 26.98
C VAL A 64 67.41 3.83 27.59
N ILE A 65 67.16 4.76 28.51
CA ILE A 65 65.83 4.94 29.12
C ILE A 65 64.78 5.32 28.08
N THR A 66 65.13 6.13 27.08
CA THR A 66 64.23 6.47 25.96
C THR A 66 63.84 5.24 25.15
N ILE A 67 64.80 4.35 24.88
CA ILE A 67 64.54 3.09 24.16
C ILE A 67 63.59 2.22 24.98
N LEU A 68 63.85 2.04 26.28
CA LEU A 68 62.98 1.25 27.17
C LEU A 68 61.58 1.86 27.28
N TYR A 69 61.50 3.19 27.41
CA TYR A 69 60.25 3.93 27.44
C TYR A 69 59.46 3.70 26.14
N ALA A 70 60.06 3.92 24.98
CA ALA A 70 59.42 3.74 23.68
C ALA A 70 58.93 2.29 23.47
N LEU A 71 59.74 1.29 23.85
CA LEU A 71 59.35 -0.12 23.78
C LEU A 71 58.14 -0.46 24.67
N SER A 72 57.96 0.26 25.78
CA SER A 72 56.82 0.06 26.67
C SER A 72 55.56 0.78 26.20
N ILE A 73 55.65 2.06 25.85
CA ILE A 73 54.47 2.91 25.63
C ILE A 73 53.88 2.73 24.23
N VAL A 74 54.69 2.51 23.19
CA VAL A 74 54.21 2.46 21.80
C VAL A 74 53.27 1.26 21.58
N PRO A 75 53.59 0.02 21.99
CA PRO A 75 52.65 -1.09 21.88
C PRO A 75 51.37 -0.87 22.68
N PHE A 76 51.49 -0.21 23.84
CA PHE A 76 50.37 0.05 24.73
C PHE A 76 49.39 1.07 24.14
N VAL A 77 49.90 2.15 23.55
CA VAL A 77 49.12 3.14 22.79
C VAL A 77 48.45 2.51 21.57
N LEU A 78 49.18 1.68 20.82
CA LEU A 78 48.62 0.97 19.66
C LEU A 78 47.49 0.02 20.08
N TYR A 79 47.67 -0.74 21.15
CA TYR A 79 46.63 -1.61 21.70
C TYR A 79 45.38 -0.82 22.10
N ALA A 80 45.54 0.28 22.84
CA ALA A 80 44.43 1.13 23.23
C ALA A 80 43.67 1.70 22.01
N PHE A 81 44.38 2.09 20.95
CA PHE A 81 43.75 2.53 19.70
C PHE A 81 42.86 1.44 19.09
N THR A 82 43.35 0.20 19.01
CA THR A 82 42.55 -0.91 18.48
C THR A 82 41.32 -1.24 19.35
N ALA A 83 41.44 -1.13 20.67
CA ALA A 83 40.33 -1.38 21.60
C ALA A 83 39.21 -0.34 21.42
N VAL A 84 39.58 0.94 21.28
CA VAL A 84 38.62 2.02 21.00
C VAL A 84 37.97 1.83 19.62
N ALA A 85 38.75 1.52 18.58
CA ALA A 85 38.23 1.28 17.24
C ALA A 85 37.19 0.15 17.21
N LYS A 86 37.47 -0.98 17.89
CA LYS A 86 36.52 -2.09 18.03
C LYS A 86 35.23 -1.66 18.70
N SER A 87 35.31 -0.89 19.79
CA SER A 87 34.12 -0.38 20.50
C SER A 87 33.22 0.50 19.63
N GLN A 88 33.80 1.27 18.69
CA GLN A 88 33.00 2.07 17.77
C GLN A 88 32.35 1.21 16.68
N ILE A 89 33.06 0.21 16.15
CA ILE A 89 32.54 -0.70 15.13
C ILE A 89 31.36 -1.52 15.66
N GLU A 90 31.44 -2.05 16.88
CA GLU A 90 30.34 -2.83 17.48
C GLU A 90 29.05 -2.02 17.62
N LYS A 91 29.15 -0.73 17.96
CA LYS A 91 27.97 0.16 18.05
C LYS A 91 27.33 0.37 16.68
N VAL A 92 28.13 0.55 15.64
CA VAL A 92 27.65 0.71 14.26
C VAL A 92 26.99 -0.58 13.78
N TYR A 93 27.64 -1.73 13.96
CA TYR A 93 27.10 -3.02 13.56
C TYR A 93 25.74 -3.31 14.22
N THR A 94 25.62 -3.06 15.53
CA THR A 94 24.36 -3.24 16.26
C THR A 94 23.26 -2.33 15.73
N LYS A 95 23.59 -1.07 15.43
CA LYS A 95 22.62 -0.10 14.90
C LYS A 95 22.11 -0.50 13.52
N VAL A 96 23.00 -0.96 12.64
CA VAL A 96 22.64 -1.45 11.30
C VAL A 96 21.70 -2.65 11.40
N HIS A 97 22.03 -3.65 12.23
CA HIS A 97 21.20 -4.84 12.39
C HIS A 97 19.80 -4.52 12.96
N HIS A 98 19.67 -3.51 13.82
CA HIS A 98 18.35 -3.06 14.29
C HIS A 98 17.51 -2.39 13.21
N LEU A 99 18.14 -1.69 12.27
CA LEU A 99 17.44 -1.06 11.14
C LEU A 99 16.95 -2.10 10.15
N GLU A 100 17.73 -3.14 9.87
CA GLU A 100 17.31 -4.24 8.99
C GLU A 100 16.10 -5.00 9.54
N ARG A 101 16.02 -5.23 10.86
CA ARG A 101 14.83 -5.84 11.47
C ARG A 101 13.59 -4.97 11.29
N LYS A 102 13.70 -3.67 11.52
CA LYS A 102 12.58 -2.74 11.32
C LYS A 102 12.13 -2.66 9.87
N GLN A 103 13.07 -2.72 8.92
CA GLN A 103 12.75 -2.78 7.50
C GLN A 103 11.98 -4.05 7.14
N LYS A 104 12.40 -5.21 7.63
CA LYS A 104 11.68 -6.47 7.41
C LYS A 104 10.27 -6.47 8.02
N GLU A 105 10.12 -5.96 9.24
CA GLU A 105 8.81 -5.82 9.88
C GLU A 105 7.89 -4.93 9.04
N GLN A 106 8.40 -3.80 8.51
CA GLN A 106 7.63 -2.95 7.61
C GLN A 106 7.31 -3.62 6.27
N GLU A 107 8.23 -4.37 5.70
CA GLU A 107 8.02 -5.11 4.45
C GLU A 107 6.94 -6.19 4.62
N GLU A 108 6.94 -6.92 5.73
CA GLU A 108 5.90 -7.90 6.07
C GLU A 108 4.52 -7.24 6.26
N GLU A 109 4.46 -6.06 6.88
CA GLU A 109 3.23 -5.28 7.03
C GLU A 109 2.68 -4.80 5.68
N ILE A 110 3.56 -4.32 4.78
CA ILE A 110 3.20 -3.90 3.42
C ILE A 110 2.65 -5.10 2.64
N ASP A 111 3.33 -6.24 2.66
CA ASP A 111 2.88 -7.46 2.00
C ASP A 111 1.54 -7.98 2.55
N ALA A 112 1.31 -7.85 3.86
CA ALA A 112 0.04 -8.17 4.47
C ALA A 112 -1.08 -7.22 4.00
N ALA A 113 -0.81 -5.93 3.91
CA ALA A 113 -1.74 -4.93 3.39
C ALA A 113 -2.06 -5.15 1.91
N GLU A 114 -1.07 -5.46 1.08
CA GLU A 114 -1.27 -5.77 -0.34
C GLU A 114 -2.16 -7.01 -0.54
N ARG A 115 -1.96 -8.05 0.26
CA ARG A 115 -2.83 -9.25 0.22
C ARG A 115 -4.28 -8.92 0.56
N LYS A 116 -4.52 -8.06 1.56
CA LYS A 116 -5.88 -7.59 1.89
C LYS A 116 -6.48 -6.80 0.74
N LEU A 117 -5.71 -5.88 0.15
CA LEU A 117 -6.14 -5.08 -0.99
C LEU A 117 -6.49 -5.95 -2.20
N ARG A 118 -5.67 -6.97 -2.52
CA ARG A 118 -5.94 -7.92 -3.62
C ARG A 118 -7.26 -8.65 -3.42
N ARG A 119 -7.52 -9.17 -2.20
CA ARG A 119 -8.80 -9.82 -1.88
C ARG A 119 -9.98 -8.87 -2.07
N GLN A 120 -9.86 -7.64 -1.58
CA GLN A 120 -10.91 -6.64 -1.74
C GLN A 120 -11.17 -6.30 -3.20
N LYS A 121 -10.11 -6.13 -4.02
CA LYS A 121 -10.25 -5.93 -5.47
C LYS A 121 -10.96 -7.08 -6.16
N THR A 122 -10.68 -8.32 -5.79
CA THR A 122 -11.40 -9.48 -6.35
C THR A 122 -12.89 -9.45 -5.99
N LEU A 123 -13.24 -9.12 -4.75
CA LEU A 123 -14.63 -8.98 -4.33
C LEU A 123 -15.36 -7.86 -5.07
N ILE A 124 -14.72 -6.70 -5.23
CA ILE A 124 -15.28 -5.58 -6.01
C ILE A 124 -15.56 -6.02 -7.44
N LYS A 125 -14.60 -6.72 -8.07
CA LYS A 125 -14.78 -7.23 -9.43
C LYS A 125 -15.97 -8.19 -9.54
N GLN A 126 -16.15 -9.08 -8.55
CA GLN A 126 -17.31 -9.98 -8.50
C GLN A 126 -18.62 -9.20 -8.35
N GLN A 127 -18.65 -8.15 -7.52
CA GLN A 127 -19.81 -7.29 -7.38
C GLN A 127 -20.13 -6.52 -8.67
N GLU A 128 -19.12 -6.07 -9.41
CA GLU A 128 -19.30 -5.43 -10.72
C GLU A 128 -19.89 -6.42 -11.74
N GLU A 129 -19.38 -7.66 -11.79
CA GLU A 129 -19.92 -8.71 -12.66
C GLU A 129 -21.38 -9.07 -12.31
N GLU A 130 -21.72 -9.20 -11.02
CA GLU A 130 -23.10 -9.42 -10.56
C GLU A 130 -24.03 -8.25 -10.91
N LEU A 131 -23.54 -7.01 -10.78
CA LEU A 131 -24.30 -5.81 -11.12
C LEU A 131 -24.63 -5.77 -12.62
N ASP A 132 -23.66 -6.11 -13.48
CA ASP A 132 -23.86 -6.17 -14.93
C ASP A 132 -24.89 -7.24 -15.32
N GLU A 133 -24.85 -8.41 -14.67
CA GLU A 133 -25.83 -9.48 -14.91
C GLU A 133 -27.24 -9.06 -14.47
N GLN A 134 -27.36 -8.41 -13.31
CA GLN A 134 -28.64 -7.87 -12.82
C GLN A 134 -29.21 -6.84 -13.80
N GLN A 135 -28.38 -5.92 -14.29
CA GLN A 135 -28.81 -4.93 -15.28
C GLN A 135 -29.27 -5.57 -16.59
N ALA A 136 -28.58 -6.62 -17.06
CA ALA A 136 -28.98 -7.35 -18.25
C ALA A 136 -30.34 -8.05 -18.09
N ASN A 137 -30.58 -8.67 -16.93
CA ASN A 137 -31.85 -9.33 -16.60
C ASN A 137 -33.00 -8.32 -16.52
N VAL A 138 -32.81 -7.18 -15.85
CA VAL A 138 -33.81 -6.09 -15.79
C VAL A 138 -34.12 -5.57 -17.19
N LYS A 139 -33.11 -5.36 -18.04
CA LYS A 139 -33.31 -4.92 -19.43
C LYS A 139 -34.10 -5.93 -20.26
N LYS A 140 -33.89 -7.23 -20.03
CA LYS A 140 -34.65 -8.30 -20.68
C LYS A 140 -36.12 -8.30 -20.24
N GLN A 141 -36.38 -8.12 -18.94
CA GLN A 141 -37.73 -7.99 -18.40
C GLN A 141 -38.46 -6.76 -18.96
N LEU A 142 -37.80 -5.60 -19.01
CA LEU A 142 -38.34 -4.38 -19.62
C LEU A 142 -38.76 -4.60 -21.08
N LYS A 143 -37.93 -5.29 -21.88
CA LYS A 143 -38.30 -5.63 -23.26
C LYS A 143 -39.52 -6.54 -23.34
N ALA A 144 -39.63 -7.53 -22.46
CA ALA A 144 -40.76 -8.44 -22.43
C ALA A 144 -42.07 -7.71 -22.05
N ILE A 145 -42.01 -6.81 -21.07
CA ILE A 145 -43.15 -5.96 -20.69
C ILE A 145 -43.57 -5.08 -21.87
N HIS A 146 -42.61 -4.47 -22.57
CA HIS A 146 -42.92 -3.62 -23.71
C HIS A 146 -43.58 -4.40 -24.87
N GLU A 147 -43.16 -5.66 -25.10
CA GLU A 147 -43.81 -6.51 -26.10
C GLU A 147 -45.24 -6.88 -25.66
N GLN A 148 -45.45 -7.20 -24.38
CA GLN A 148 -46.79 -7.46 -23.83
C GLN A 148 -47.71 -6.24 -23.93
N GLU A 149 -47.21 -5.04 -23.66
CA GLU A 149 -47.96 -3.79 -23.84
C GLU A 149 -48.39 -3.61 -25.30
N LYS A 150 -47.50 -3.91 -26.25
CA LYS A 150 -47.78 -3.81 -27.68
C LYS A 150 -48.82 -4.84 -28.16
N GLU A 151 -48.72 -6.08 -27.70
CA GLU A 151 -49.73 -7.13 -27.94
C GLU A 151 -51.09 -6.73 -27.36
N LEU A 152 -51.10 -6.16 -26.15
CA LEU A 152 -52.32 -5.67 -25.50
C LEU A 152 -52.97 -4.53 -26.31
N GLU A 153 -52.18 -3.56 -26.76
CA GLU A 153 -52.67 -2.47 -27.63
C GLU A 153 -53.24 -2.99 -28.96
N GLU A 154 -52.64 -4.03 -29.53
CA GLU A 154 -53.14 -4.65 -30.76
C GLU A 154 -54.47 -5.37 -30.54
N HIS A 155 -54.58 -6.08 -29.41
CA HIS A 155 -55.83 -6.73 -29.01
C HIS A 155 -56.96 -5.73 -28.79
N ASP A 156 -56.69 -4.60 -28.13
CA ASP A 156 -57.68 -3.53 -27.93
C ASP A 156 -58.14 -2.92 -29.26
N ARG A 157 -57.22 -2.72 -30.23
CA ARG A 157 -57.58 -2.26 -31.59
C ARG A 157 -58.49 -3.26 -32.30
N GLU A 158 -58.23 -4.55 -32.16
CA GLU A 158 -59.03 -5.59 -32.79
C GLU A 158 -60.43 -5.69 -32.19
N ILE A 159 -60.55 -5.62 -30.86
CA ILE A 159 -61.84 -5.55 -30.16
C ILE A 159 -62.67 -4.35 -30.65
N GLU A 160 -62.08 -3.17 -30.77
CA GLU A 160 -62.81 -2.00 -31.30
C GLU A 160 -63.22 -2.18 -32.77
N SER A 161 -62.38 -2.82 -33.59
CA SER A 161 -62.75 -3.15 -34.97
C SER A 161 -63.94 -4.12 -35.05
N GLN A 162 -63.95 -5.16 -34.20
CA GLN A 162 -65.05 -6.12 -34.12
C GLN A 162 -66.33 -5.45 -33.63
N LYS A 163 -66.25 -4.59 -32.61
CA LYS A 163 -67.40 -3.79 -32.15
C LYS A 163 -67.97 -2.90 -33.26
N ARG A 164 -67.13 -2.28 -34.09
CA ARG A 164 -67.59 -1.49 -35.25
C ARG A 164 -68.34 -2.35 -36.27
N ARG A 165 -67.78 -3.51 -36.64
CA ARG A 165 -68.43 -4.45 -37.57
C ARG A 165 -69.77 -4.96 -37.05
N MET A 166 -69.85 -5.30 -35.75
CA MET A 166 -71.11 -5.70 -35.13
C MET A 166 -72.16 -4.58 -35.18
N ARG A 167 -71.76 -3.32 -34.96
CA ARG A 167 -72.66 -2.17 -35.09
C ARG A 167 -73.14 -1.97 -36.53
N GLU A 168 -72.27 -2.17 -37.53
CA GLU A 168 -72.66 -2.12 -38.94
C GLU A 168 -73.61 -3.27 -39.31
N GLN A 169 -73.30 -4.50 -38.92
CA GLN A 169 -74.17 -5.65 -39.15
C GLN A 169 -75.53 -5.48 -38.48
N ALA A 170 -75.57 -4.93 -37.26
CA ALA A 170 -76.81 -4.63 -36.57
C ALA A 170 -77.63 -3.54 -37.29
N LYS A 171 -76.99 -2.56 -37.94
CA LYS A 171 -77.69 -1.60 -38.80
C LYS A 171 -78.27 -2.26 -40.04
N ILE A 172 -77.48 -3.10 -40.73
CA ILE A 172 -77.92 -3.84 -41.93
C ILE A 172 -79.09 -4.74 -41.62
N ASN A 173 -79.01 -5.53 -40.54
CA ASN A 173 -80.11 -6.41 -40.14
C ASN A 173 -81.38 -5.62 -39.83
N LYS A 174 -81.24 -4.44 -39.19
CA LYS A 174 -82.37 -3.55 -38.93
C LYS A 174 -82.96 -2.98 -40.22
N GLU A 175 -82.14 -2.61 -41.20
CA GLU A 175 -82.59 -2.18 -42.53
C GLU A 175 -83.34 -3.30 -43.25
N GLN A 176 -82.81 -4.52 -43.26
CA GLN A 176 -83.45 -5.71 -43.83
C GLN A 176 -84.78 -6.05 -43.15
N GLU A 177 -84.87 -5.98 -41.83
CA GLU A 177 -86.14 -6.16 -41.10
C GLU A 177 -87.17 -5.10 -41.52
N THR A 178 -86.72 -3.87 -41.75
CA THR A 178 -87.60 -2.78 -42.20
C THR A 178 -88.11 -3.03 -43.63
N GLU A 179 -87.23 -3.50 -44.51
CA GLU A 179 -87.52 -3.80 -45.92
C GLU A 179 -88.44 -5.03 -46.08
N ILE A 180 -88.23 -6.08 -45.27
CA ILE A 180 -89.14 -7.25 -45.20
C ILE A 180 -90.53 -6.81 -44.70
N THR A 181 -90.58 -5.96 -43.68
CA THR A 181 -91.87 -5.43 -43.17
C THR A 181 -92.60 -4.58 -44.22
N GLU A 182 -91.87 -3.90 -45.10
CA GLU A 182 -92.44 -3.13 -46.20
C GLU A 182 -92.92 -4.05 -47.34
N HIS A 183 -92.14 -5.07 -47.69
CA HIS A 183 -92.52 -6.07 -48.69
C HIS A 183 -93.73 -6.91 -48.27
N ASP A 184 -93.83 -7.30 -46.99
CA ASP A 184 -94.99 -8.02 -46.46
C ASP A 184 -96.27 -7.18 -46.57
N LYS A 185 -96.17 -5.85 -46.38
CA LYS A 185 -97.31 -4.93 -46.61
C LYS A 185 -97.69 -4.86 -48.09
N GLU A 186 -96.72 -4.88 -49.00
CA GLU A 186 -97.01 -4.93 -50.44
C GLU A 186 -97.70 -6.24 -50.84
N LEU A 187 -97.26 -7.37 -50.29
CA LEU A 187 -97.89 -8.68 -50.47
C LEU A 187 -99.32 -8.70 -49.95
N GLU A 188 -99.58 -8.12 -48.77
CA GLU A 188 -100.93 -7.98 -48.21
C GLU A 188 -101.84 -7.10 -49.09
N VAL A 189 -101.28 -6.06 -49.72
CA VAL A 189 -102.01 -5.23 -50.70
C VAL A 189 -102.32 -6.01 -51.98
N VAL A 190 -101.36 -6.78 -52.50
CA VAL A 190 -101.56 -7.61 -53.70
C VAL A 190 -102.57 -8.72 -53.43
N GLU A 191 -102.53 -9.36 -52.26
CA GLU A 191 -103.47 -10.39 -51.85
C GLU A 191 -104.89 -9.83 -51.78
N ASN A 192 -105.07 -8.64 -51.17
CA ASN A 192 -106.34 -7.91 -51.16
C ASN A 192 -106.85 -7.51 -52.56
N ILE A 193 -105.95 -7.24 -53.52
CA ILE A 193 -106.31 -6.94 -54.91
C ILE A 193 -106.71 -8.21 -55.66
N MET A 194 -105.99 -9.33 -55.47
CA MET A 194 -106.34 -10.62 -56.08
C MET A 194 -107.66 -11.17 -55.55
N GLU A 195 -107.92 -11.05 -54.24
CA GLU A 195 -109.20 -11.47 -53.65
C GLU A 195 -110.38 -10.68 -54.25
N LYS A 196 -110.20 -9.38 -54.52
CA LYS A 196 -111.19 -8.55 -55.23
C LYS A 196 -111.33 -8.85 -56.73
N ALA A 197 -110.33 -9.46 -57.36
CA ALA A 197 -110.37 -9.81 -58.78
C ALA A 197 -111.01 -11.18 -59.05
N LEU A 198 -111.03 -12.07 -58.06
CA LEU A 198 -111.69 -13.39 -58.11
C LEU A 198 -113.20 -13.34 -57.81
N ASP A 199 -113.72 -12.19 -57.36
CA ASP A 199 -115.12 -11.98 -56.99
C ASP A 199 -115.95 -11.29 -58.10
N LYS A 200 -115.54 -11.43 -59.38
CA LYS A 200 -116.25 -10.96 -60.58
C LYS A 200 -116.30 -12.04 -61.67
#